data_AF-A0A0F9NUS9-F1
#
_entry.id   AF-A0A0F9NUS9-F1
#
_cell.length_a   1.000
_cell.length_b   1.000
_cell.length_c   1.000
_cell.angle_alpha   90.00
_cell.angle_beta   90.00
_cell.angle_gamma   90.00
#
_symmetry.space_group_name_H-M   'P 1'
#
loop_
_entity.id
_entity.type
_entity.pdbx_description
1 polymer ?
#
loop_
_entity_poly.entity_id
_entity_poly.type
_entity_poly.pdbx_seq_one_letter_code
_entity_poly.pdbx_strand_id
1 'polypeptide(L)'
;MTTALLIAAAVGVGVQAYGQYQQGKQAQAQAKAQAAWNLYNSKVAKREAEIERQATTEDIRQQRKRAATLLARQRSLIGASGLQMEGSPLLVAEDTAAELAKERVNIQLRGARRGMALETRSILDISKASAAKARAAGFGKAAVTGAGASI
;
A
#
# COMPACT_ATOMS: atom_id res chain seq x y z
N MET A 1 19.98 25.23 57.06
CA MET A 1 19.35 25.56 55.76
C MET A 1 19.58 24.51 54.66
N THR A 2 20.28 23.40 54.92
CA THR A 2 20.58 22.35 53.91
C THR A 2 19.54 21.22 53.87
N THR A 3 18.81 20.98 54.97
CA THR A 3 17.79 19.92 55.08
C THR A 3 16.48 20.22 54.35
N ALA A 4 16.07 21.50 54.27
CA ALA A 4 14.85 21.90 53.58
C ALA A 4 14.95 21.83 52.03
N LEU A 5 16.16 22.00 51.48
CA LEU A 5 16.44 21.90 50.04
C LEU A 5 16.39 20.45 49.52
N LEU A 6 16.78 19.48 50.34
CA LEU A 6 16.71 18.05 50.00
C LEU A 6 15.26 17.52 49.97
N ILE A 7 14.39 18.03 50.85
CA ILE A 7 12.98 17.63 50.89
C ILE A 7 12.20 18.26 49.72
N ALA A 8 12.51 19.51 49.36
CA ALA A 8 11.93 20.14 48.18
C ALA A 8 12.36 19.45 46.86
N ALA A 9 13.60 18.95 46.79
CA ALA A 9 14.08 18.14 45.66
C ALA A 9 13.37 16.77 45.60
N ALA A 10 13.16 16.09 46.73
CA ALA A 10 12.44 14.81 46.78
C ALA A 10 10.96 14.93 46.37
N VAL A 11 10.29 16.02 46.75
CA VAL A 11 8.89 16.28 46.35
C VAL A 11 8.81 16.69 44.87
N GLY A 12 9.77 17.45 44.35
CA GLY A 12 9.87 17.79 42.92
C GLY A 12 10.07 16.57 42.02
N VAL A 13 10.86 15.58 42.47
CA VAL A 13 11.10 14.31 41.76
C VAL A 13 9.84 13.44 41.72
N GLY A 14 9.07 13.38 42.80
CA GLY A 14 7.83 12.59 42.87
C GLY A 14 6.72 13.09 41.91
N VAL A 15 6.54 14.42 41.79
CA VAL A 15 5.56 15.01 40.87
C VAL A 15 6.00 14.84 39.41
N GLN A 16 7.30 14.95 39.11
CA GLN A 16 7.83 14.70 37.77
C GLN A 16 7.68 13.22 37.36
N ALA A 17 7.93 12.27 38.27
CA ALA A 17 7.76 10.84 38.00
C ALA A 17 6.30 10.46 37.70
N TYR A 18 5.33 11.02 38.43
CA TYR A 18 3.91 10.76 38.20
C TYR A 18 3.39 11.36 36.88
N GLY A 19 3.87 12.56 36.52
CA GLY A 19 3.60 13.18 35.23
C GLY A 19 4.14 12.34 34.05
N GLN A 20 5.37 11.82 34.18
CA GLN A 20 5.97 10.95 33.17
C GLN A 20 5.28 9.59 33.06
N TYR A 21 4.77 9.03 34.17
CA TYR A 21 4.01 7.78 34.14
C TYR A 21 2.68 7.92 33.39
N GLN A 22 1.92 8.98 33.65
CA GLN A 22 0.69 9.25 32.90
C GLN A 22 0.97 9.55 31.41
N GLN A 23 2.00 10.33 31.11
CA GLN A 23 2.41 10.62 29.74
C GLN A 23 2.84 9.34 29.00
N GLY A 24 3.59 8.43 29.65
CA GLY A 24 3.99 7.15 29.09
C GLY A 24 2.81 6.23 28.77
N LYS A 25 1.78 6.19 29.64
CA LYS A 25 0.56 5.41 29.41
C LYS A 25 -0.27 5.98 28.25
N GLN A 26 -0.38 7.30 28.15
CA GLN A 26 -1.04 7.96 27.01
C GLN A 26 -0.27 7.73 25.71
N ALA A 27 1.06 7.89 25.72
CA ALA A 27 1.91 7.61 24.57
C ALA A 27 1.82 6.14 24.12
N GLN A 28 1.74 5.20 25.06
CA GLN A 28 1.52 3.79 24.76
C GLN A 28 0.15 3.56 24.09
N ALA A 29 -0.92 4.16 24.61
CA ALA A 29 -2.26 4.04 24.03
C ALA A 29 -2.32 4.62 22.62
N GLN A 30 -1.72 5.79 22.40
CA GLN A 30 -1.61 6.42 21.08
C GLN A 30 -0.82 5.54 20.10
N ALA A 31 0.32 4.98 20.52
CA ALA A 31 1.13 4.11 19.68
C ALA A 31 0.40 2.80 19.32
N LYS A 32 -0.39 2.23 20.23
CA LYS A 32 -1.26 1.07 19.96
C LYS A 32 -2.36 1.42 18.96
N ALA A 33 -3.03 2.56 19.13
CA ALA A 33 -4.04 3.04 18.20
C ALA A 33 -3.45 3.27 16.80
N GLN A 34 -2.29 3.91 16.71
CA GLN A 34 -1.58 4.11 15.44
C GLN A 34 -1.25 2.78 14.76
N ALA A 35 -0.81 1.77 15.52
CA ALA A 35 -0.56 0.45 14.98
C ALA A 35 -1.83 -0.22 14.42
N ALA A 36 -2.96 -0.08 15.10
CA ALA A 36 -4.25 -0.59 14.64
C ALA A 36 -4.70 0.09 13.33
N TRP A 37 -4.56 1.41 13.24
CA TRP A 37 -4.83 2.18 12.02
C TRP A 37 -3.95 1.75 10.86
N ASN A 38 -2.64 1.60 11.07
CA ASN A 38 -1.73 1.15 10.03
C ASN A 38 -2.06 -0.29 9.56
N LEU A 39 -2.45 -1.19 10.48
CA LEU A 39 -2.90 -2.54 10.09
C LEU A 39 -4.22 -2.53 9.31
N TYR A 40 -5.11 -1.61 9.64
CA TYR A 40 -6.34 -1.43 8.85
C TYR A 40 -6.01 -0.94 7.45
N ASN A 41 -5.17 0.10 7.32
CA ASN A 41 -4.73 0.63 6.04
C ASN A 41 -4.03 -0.44 5.18
N SER A 42 -3.23 -1.32 5.81
CA SER A 42 -2.57 -2.40 5.08
C SER A 42 -3.57 -3.42 4.52
N LYS A 43 -4.66 -3.71 5.24
CA LYS A 43 -5.76 -4.57 4.76
C LYS A 43 -6.53 -3.93 3.62
N VAL A 44 -6.80 -2.63 3.70
CA VAL A 44 -7.44 -1.87 2.62
C VAL A 44 -6.56 -1.89 1.37
N ALA A 45 -5.27 -1.57 1.49
CA ALA A 45 -4.33 -1.60 0.37
C ALA A 45 -4.24 -3.00 -0.29
N LYS A 46 -4.30 -4.08 0.49
CA LYS A 46 -4.36 -5.45 -0.06
C LYS A 46 -5.64 -5.72 -0.86
N ARG A 47 -6.79 -5.26 -0.35
CA ARG A 47 -8.07 -5.39 -1.07
C ARG A 47 -8.06 -4.58 -2.35
N GLU A 48 -7.53 -3.36 -2.30
CA GLU A 48 -7.37 -2.51 -3.49
C GLU A 48 -6.45 -3.18 -4.52
N ALA A 49 -5.34 -3.80 -4.08
CA ALA A 49 -4.44 -4.53 -4.98
C ALA A 49 -5.16 -5.69 -5.70
N GLU A 50 -6.02 -6.41 -4.96
CA GLU A 50 -6.81 -7.51 -5.53
C GLU A 50 -7.87 -7.01 -6.52
N ILE A 51 -8.56 -5.92 -6.18
CA ILE A 51 -9.51 -5.26 -7.07
C ILE A 51 -8.81 -4.80 -8.36
N GLU A 52 -7.61 -4.22 -8.26
CA GLU A 52 -6.84 -3.78 -9.44
C GLU A 52 -6.45 -4.97 -10.33
N ARG A 53 -6.10 -6.13 -9.75
CA ARG A 53 -5.82 -7.35 -10.53
C ARG A 53 -7.05 -7.84 -11.29
N GLN A 54 -8.21 -7.82 -10.64
CA GLN A 54 -9.47 -8.20 -11.27
C GLN A 54 -9.86 -7.23 -12.38
N ALA A 55 -9.75 -5.91 -12.12
CA ALA A 55 -9.98 -4.88 -13.11
C ALA A 55 -9.05 -5.03 -14.33
N THR A 56 -7.76 -5.27 -14.10
CA THR A 56 -6.78 -5.50 -15.17
C THR A 56 -7.15 -6.73 -16.01
N THR A 57 -7.61 -7.81 -15.37
CA THR A 57 -8.05 -9.03 -16.06
C THR A 57 -9.25 -8.76 -16.95
N GLU A 58 -10.22 -8.00 -16.45
CA GLU A 58 -11.39 -7.59 -17.22
C GLU A 58 -11.03 -6.65 -18.38
N ASP A 59 -10.11 -5.70 -18.17
CA ASP A 59 -9.61 -4.82 -19.22
C ASP A 59 -8.92 -5.60 -20.33
N ILE A 60 -8.07 -6.58 -19.99
CA ILE A 60 -7.46 -7.49 -20.97
C ILE A 60 -8.55 -8.26 -21.74
N ARG A 61 -9.58 -8.76 -21.05
CA ARG A 61 -10.69 -9.49 -21.69
C ARG A 61 -11.45 -8.59 -22.66
N GLN A 62 -11.73 -7.35 -22.29
CA GLN A 62 -12.38 -6.37 -23.17
C GLN A 62 -11.51 -5.99 -24.35
N GLN A 63 -10.21 -5.77 -24.13
CA GLN A 63 -9.25 -5.45 -25.19
C GLN A 63 -9.18 -6.59 -26.22
N ARG A 64 -9.15 -7.85 -25.78
CA ARG A 64 -9.18 -9.02 -26.68
C ARG A 64 -10.43 -9.04 -27.55
N LYS A 65 -11.61 -8.74 -26.98
CA LYS A 65 -12.86 -8.66 -27.75
C LYS A 65 -12.79 -7.54 -28.80
N ARG A 66 -12.34 -6.34 -28.42
CA ARG A 66 -12.19 -5.20 -29.33
C ARG A 66 -11.19 -5.50 -30.46
N ALA A 67 -10.05 -6.12 -30.11
CA ALA A 67 -9.03 -6.57 -31.06
C ALA A 67 -9.59 -7.57 -32.08
N ALA A 68 -10.33 -8.58 -31.62
CA ALA A 68 -10.97 -9.56 -32.50
C ALA A 68 -12.00 -8.90 -33.44
N THR A 69 -12.83 -8.00 -32.92
CA THR A 69 -13.79 -7.26 -33.75
C THR A 69 -13.10 -6.36 -34.78
N LEU A 70 -11.99 -5.70 -34.42
CA LEU A 70 -11.24 -4.85 -35.34
C LEU A 70 -10.63 -5.67 -36.48
N LEU A 71 -9.97 -6.78 -36.17
CA LEU A 71 -9.39 -7.67 -37.17
C LEU A 71 -10.47 -8.30 -38.07
N ALA A 72 -11.61 -8.69 -37.50
CA ALA A 72 -12.75 -9.18 -38.28
C ALA A 72 -13.28 -8.11 -39.24
N ARG A 73 -13.40 -6.87 -38.79
CA ARG A 73 -13.81 -5.73 -39.64
C ARG A 73 -12.82 -5.49 -40.77
N GLN A 74 -11.51 -5.44 -40.48
CA GLN A 74 -10.47 -5.30 -41.49
C GLN A 74 -10.56 -6.41 -42.55
N ARG A 75 -10.70 -7.67 -42.12
CA ARG A 75 -10.87 -8.82 -43.04
C ARG A 75 -12.12 -8.67 -43.91
N SER A 76 -13.25 -8.26 -43.33
CA SER A 76 -14.50 -8.07 -44.09
C SER A 76 -14.40 -6.93 -45.10
N LEU A 77 -13.71 -5.84 -44.77
CA LEU A 77 -13.51 -4.71 -45.68
C LEU A 77 -12.58 -5.07 -46.84
N ILE A 78 -11.50 -5.81 -46.56
CA ILE A 78 -10.60 -6.33 -47.60
C ILE A 78 -11.38 -7.26 -48.53
N GLY A 79 -12.13 -8.22 -47.98
CA GLY A 79 -12.97 -9.11 -48.78
C GLY A 79 -14.03 -8.39 -49.62
N ALA A 80 -14.68 -7.35 -49.07
CA ALA A 80 -15.66 -6.54 -49.80
C ALA A 80 -15.04 -5.70 -50.93
N SER A 81 -13.76 -5.31 -50.79
CA SER A 81 -13.04 -4.56 -51.83
C SER A 81 -12.61 -5.42 -53.02
N GLY A 82 -12.81 -6.75 -52.96
CA GLY A 82 -12.36 -7.70 -53.99
C GLY A 82 -10.85 -7.92 -54.00
N LEU A 83 -10.10 -7.28 -53.08
CA LEU A 83 -8.68 -7.50 -52.89
C LEU A 83 -8.46 -8.81 -52.13
N GLN A 84 -7.48 -9.60 -52.58
CA GLN A 84 -6.98 -10.73 -51.81
C GLN A 84 -6.14 -10.24 -50.63
N MET A 85 -6.14 -11.00 -49.54
CA MET A 85 -5.39 -10.67 -48.32
C MET A 85 -3.92 -11.03 -48.49
N GLU A 86 -3.27 -10.45 -49.49
CA GLU A 86 -1.90 -10.75 -49.92
C GLU A 86 -1.11 -9.46 -50.14
N GLY A 87 0.20 -9.48 -49.88
CA GLY A 87 1.06 -8.31 -50.04
C GLY A 87 0.76 -7.21 -49.01
N SER A 88 0.52 -5.97 -49.46
CA SER A 88 0.40 -4.79 -48.59
C SER A 88 -0.77 -4.84 -47.60
N PRO A 89 -1.99 -5.27 -47.97
CA PRO A 89 -3.08 -5.50 -47.01
C PRO A 89 -2.77 -6.49 -45.90
N LEU A 90 -1.97 -7.53 -46.20
CA LEU A 90 -1.55 -8.52 -45.21
C LEU A 90 -0.57 -7.91 -44.20
N LEU A 91 0.42 -7.15 -44.67
CA LEU A 91 1.38 -6.45 -43.81
C LEU A 91 0.67 -5.47 -42.84
N VAL A 92 -0.34 -4.74 -43.31
CA VAL A 92 -1.13 -3.83 -42.46
C VAL A 92 -1.90 -4.60 -41.38
N ALA A 93 -2.44 -5.78 -41.72
CA ALA A 93 -3.13 -6.62 -40.74
C ALA A 93 -2.16 -7.21 -39.71
N GLU A 94 -0.96 -7.60 -40.11
CA GLU A 94 0.11 -8.06 -39.23
C GLU A 94 0.59 -6.96 -38.28
N ASP A 95 0.88 -5.76 -38.79
CA ASP A 95 1.25 -4.60 -37.98
C ASP A 95 0.14 -4.23 -36.99
N THR A 96 -1.13 -4.26 -37.43
CA THR A 96 -2.28 -4.04 -36.55
C THR A 96 -2.32 -5.09 -35.44
N ALA A 97 -2.11 -6.37 -35.76
CA ALA A 97 -2.09 -7.44 -34.77
C ALA A 97 -0.92 -7.27 -33.78
N ALA A 98 0.25 -6.86 -34.24
CA ALA A 98 1.42 -6.58 -33.41
C ALA A 98 1.16 -5.42 -32.45
N GLU A 99 0.55 -4.31 -32.91
CA GLU A 99 0.17 -3.18 -32.06
C GLU A 99 -0.88 -3.57 -31.02
N LEU A 100 -1.89 -4.36 -31.40
CA LEU A 100 -2.87 -4.89 -30.45
C LEU A 100 -2.25 -5.81 -29.40
N ALA A 101 -1.21 -6.57 -29.77
CA ALA A 101 -0.47 -7.40 -28.84
C ALA A 101 0.36 -6.55 -27.85
N LYS A 102 1.03 -5.49 -28.33
CA LYS A 102 1.74 -4.52 -27.49
C LYS A 102 0.80 -3.86 -26.50
N GLU A 103 -0.38 -3.43 -26.94
CA GLU A 103 -1.34 -2.77 -26.06
C GLU A 103 -1.82 -3.69 -24.93
N ARG A 104 -2.06 -4.98 -25.23
CA ARG A 104 -2.38 -5.95 -24.19
C ARG A 104 -1.27 -6.06 -23.14
N VAL A 105 -0.01 -6.09 -23.57
CA VAL A 105 1.15 -6.12 -22.66
C VAL A 105 1.22 -4.83 -21.83
N ASN A 106 0.94 -3.68 -22.43
CA ASN A 106 0.89 -2.40 -21.73
C ASN A 106 -0.17 -2.37 -20.63
N ILE A 107 -1.38 -2.88 -20.91
CA ILE A 107 -2.46 -3.01 -19.93
C ILE A 107 -1.99 -3.90 -18.76
N GLN A 108 -1.41 -5.05 -19.06
CA GLN A 108 -0.90 -5.97 -18.05
C GLN A 108 0.19 -5.32 -17.19
N LEU A 109 1.14 -4.62 -17.80
CA LEU A 109 2.23 -3.95 -17.10
C LEU A 109 1.71 -2.81 -16.22
N ARG A 110 0.73 -2.04 -16.71
CA ARG A 110 0.10 -0.94 -15.95
C ARG A 110 -0.61 -1.49 -14.72
N GLY A 111 -1.40 -2.55 -14.87
CA GLY A 111 -2.06 -3.25 -13.77
C GLY A 111 -1.07 -3.82 -12.76
N ALA A 112 -0.02 -4.49 -13.23
CA ALA A 112 1.03 -5.06 -12.38
C ALA A 112 1.75 -3.98 -11.55
N ARG A 113 2.10 -2.83 -12.16
CA ARG A 113 2.74 -1.71 -11.45
C ARG A 113 1.84 -1.13 -10.36
N ARG A 114 0.55 -0.94 -10.66
CA ARG A 114 -0.42 -0.43 -9.68
C ARG A 114 -0.64 -1.41 -8.53
N GLY A 115 -0.82 -2.70 -8.84
CA GLY A 115 -0.91 -3.76 -7.84
C GLY A 115 0.33 -3.81 -6.93
N MET A 116 1.52 -3.77 -7.52
CA MET A 116 2.79 -3.75 -6.78
C MET A 116 2.93 -2.51 -5.88
N ALA A 117 2.49 -1.33 -6.34
CA ALA A 117 2.51 -0.12 -5.53
C ALA A 117 1.60 -0.24 -4.30
N LEU A 118 0.41 -0.83 -4.45
CA LEU A 118 -0.54 -1.08 -3.37
C LEU A 118 -0.03 -2.13 -2.38
N GLU A 119 0.60 -3.20 -2.87
CA GLU A 119 1.26 -4.19 -2.01
C GLU A 119 2.43 -3.58 -1.23
N THR A 120 3.26 -2.77 -1.89
CA THR A 120 4.36 -2.04 -1.25
C THR A 120 3.84 -1.12 -0.15
N ARG A 121 2.72 -0.42 -0.39
CA ARG A 121 2.04 0.40 0.62
C ARG A 121 1.57 -0.43 1.81
N SER A 122 1.00 -1.61 1.56
CA SER A 122 0.60 -2.54 2.63
C SER A 122 1.79 -2.99 3.48
N ILE A 123 2.90 -3.36 2.86
CA ILE A 123 4.14 -3.78 3.56
C ILE A 123 4.67 -2.62 4.42
N LEU A 124 4.69 -1.41 3.87
CA LEU A 124 5.12 -0.22 4.60
C LEU A 124 4.23 0.04 5.82
N ASP A 125 2.91 -0.09 5.68
CA ASP A 125 1.98 0.12 6.78
C ASP A 125 2.10 -0.97 7.85
N ILE A 126 2.36 -2.22 7.47
CA ILE A 126 2.69 -3.30 8.43
C ILE A 126 3.98 -2.96 9.19
N SER A 127 5.02 -2.49 8.49
CA SER A 127 6.28 -2.08 9.12
C SER A 127 6.07 -0.93 10.12
N LYS A 128 5.31 0.10 9.72
CA LYS A 128 4.93 1.21 10.61
C LYS A 128 4.12 0.72 11.82
N ALA A 129 3.22 -0.24 11.64
CA ALA A 129 2.47 -0.84 12.74
C ALA A 129 3.38 -1.57 13.73
N SER A 130 4.33 -2.37 13.23
CA SER A 130 5.31 -3.07 14.06
C SER A 130 6.21 -2.09 14.82
N ALA A 131 6.69 -1.04 14.16
CA ALA A 131 7.46 0.01 14.81
C ALA A 131 6.65 0.75 15.89
N ALA A 132 5.38 1.06 15.62
CA ALA A 132 4.49 1.67 16.61
C ALA A 132 4.24 0.76 17.81
N LYS A 133 4.04 -0.55 17.60
CA LYS A 133 3.96 -1.53 18.70
C LYS A 133 5.24 -1.62 19.52
N ALA A 134 6.40 -1.61 18.88
CA ALA A 134 7.69 -1.62 19.57
C ALA A 134 7.87 -0.36 20.43
N ARG A 135 7.52 0.82 19.91
CA ARG A 135 7.49 2.07 20.69
C ARG A 135 6.53 1.98 21.87
N ALA A 136 5.33 1.44 21.67
CA ALA A 136 4.35 1.22 22.74
C ALA A 136 4.90 0.32 23.87
N ALA A 137 5.66 -0.72 23.51
CA ALA A 137 6.33 -1.60 24.48
C ALA A 137 7.46 -0.87 25.22
N GLY A 138 8.23 -0.02 24.51
CA GLY A 138 9.27 0.84 25.10
C GLY A 138 8.71 1.82 26.13
N PHE A 139 7.59 2.49 25.82
CA PHE A 139 6.91 3.38 26.78
C PHE A 139 6.40 2.63 28.01
N GLY A 140 5.92 1.40 27.84
CA GLY A 140 5.51 0.54 28.96
C GLY A 140 6.69 0.19 29.88
N LYS A 141 7.84 -0.18 29.31
CA LYS A 141 9.06 -0.48 30.09
C LYS A 141 9.60 0.77 30.80
N ALA A 142 9.70 1.90 30.10
CA ALA A 142 10.19 3.16 30.65
C ALA A 142 9.30 3.69 31.80
N ALA A 143 7.97 3.53 31.69
CA ALA A 143 7.04 3.89 32.74
C ALA A 143 7.24 3.04 34.02
N VAL A 144 7.55 1.75 33.88
CA VAL A 144 7.80 0.84 35.01
C VAL A 144 9.20 1.09 35.62
N THR A 145 10.24 1.28 34.81
CA THR A 145 11.60 1.55 35.30
C THR A 145 11.74 2.95 35.89
N GLY A 146 11.07 3.96 35.34
CA GLY A 146 11.07 5.33 35.87
C GLY A 146 10.34 5.44 37.21
N ALA A 147 9.27 4.68 37.41
CA ALA A 147 8.58 4.58 38.70
C ALA A 147 9.38 3.76 39.74
N GLY A 148 10.13 2.76 39.30
CA GLY A 148 11.01 1.95 40.15
C GLY A 148 12.34 2.61 40.53
N ALA A 149 12.76 3.66 39.83
CA ALA A 149 13.96 4.43 40.15
C ALA A 149 13.68 5.63 41.08
N SER A 150 12.41 5.91 41.38
CA SER A 150 11.95 6.98 42.29
C SER A 150 11.53 6.49 43.69
N ILE A 151 11.75 5.20 43.99
CA ILE A 151 11.70 4.59 45.33
C ILE A 151 13.12 4.28 45.79
#